data_AF-A0A328YF23-F1
#
_entry.id   AF-A0A328YF23-F1
#
_cell.length_a   1.000
_cell.length_b   1.000
_cell.length_c   1.000
_cell.angle_alpha   90.00
_cell.angle_beta   90.00
_cell.angle_gamma   90.00
#
_symmetry.space_group_name_H-M   'P 1'
#
loop_
_entity.id
_entity.type
_entity.pdbx_description
1 polymer ?
#
loop_
_entity_poly.entity_id
_entity_poly.type
_entity_poly.pdbx_seq_one_letter_code
_entity_poly.pdbx_strand_id
1 'polypeptide(L)'
;MKKISAIFLFFISCSLYSQDNKCNVPSLQFETYDFAISNLKNISKNITDKNSLIEVTIQIEYKSINKIKYNIISPENNYSGENKVEIKVWKGLNNFITKNINLIIKNCPNFNYERIVYRIPLSKENIQKAIEEVNKSLIFAKEKNAE
;
A
#
# COMPACT_ATOMS: atom_id res chain seq x y z
N MET A 1 43.04 -18.33 31.83
CA MET A 1 43.13 -16.86 31.98
C MET A 1 42.58 -16.19 30.72
N LYS A 2 41.73 -15.18 30.91
CA LYS A 2 40.89 -14.45 29.94
C LYS A 2 41.67 -13.93 28.72
N LYS A 3 41.16 -14.10 27.49
CA LYS A 3 41.29 -13.13 26.38
C LYS A 3 40.07 -13.25 25.46
N ILE A 4 39.09 -12.37 25.68
CA ILE A 4 38.73 -11.22 24.85
C ILE A 4 37.75 -11.63 23.73
N SER A 5 36.49 -11.37 24.06
CA SER A 5 35.35 -11.28 23.17
C SER A 5 35.62 -10.22 22.09
N ALA A 6 35.46 -10.58 20.82
CA ALA A 6 35.35 -9.61 19.73
C ALA A 6 33.93 -9.72 19.18
N ILE A 7 33.01 -8.97 19.79
CA ILE A 7 31.71 -8.66 19.22
C ILE A 7 31.99 -7.73 18.04
N PHE A 8 31.95 -8.28 16.82
CA PHE A 8 31.95 -7.48 15.62
C PHE A 8 30.55 -6.88 15.44
N LEU A 9 30.36 -5.69 16.03
CA LEU A 9 29.25 -4.80 15.70
C LEU A 9 29.47 -4.26 14.28
N PHE A 10 28.96 -4.98 13.28
CA PHE A 10 28.75 -4.40 11.95
C PHE A 10 27.49 -3.51 12.01
N PHE A 11 27.64 -2.33 12.60
CA PHE A 11 26.81 -1.18 12.24
C PHE A 11 27.35 -0.63 10.93
N ILE A 12 26.78 -1.07 9.80
CA ILE A 12 26.91 -0.33 8.55
C ILE A 12 25.53 0.18 8.16
N SER A 13 25.32 1.41 8.59
CA SER A 13 24.58 2.49 7.92
C SER A 13 24.27 2.24 6.44
N CYS A 14 23.02 1.93 6.15
CA CYS A 14 22.44 2.11 4.82
C CYS A 14 20.93 2.42 4.95
N SER A 15 20.58 3.48 5.69
CA SER A 15 19.17 3.85 5.93
C SER A 15 18.77 5.22 5.41
N LEU A 16 19.65 5.98 4.75
CA LEU A 16 19.33 7.36 4.35
C LEU A 16 18.78 7.53 2.94
N TYR A 17 18.98 6.59 2.00
CA TYR A 17 18.40 6.68 0.65
C TYR A 17 17.06 5.92 0.49
N SER A 18 16.69 5.06 1.45
CA SER A 18 15.46 4.25 1.37
C SER A 18 14.23 4.92 2.01
N GLN A 19 14.41 6.02 2.74
CA GLN A 19 13.30 6.69 3.44
C GLN A 19 12.54 7.66 2.55
N ASP A 20 13.21 8.42 1.67
CA ASP A 20 12.55 9.41 0.82
C ASP A 20 11.54 8.79 -0.16
N ASN A 21 11.80 7.57 -0.64
CA ASN A 21 10.86 6.85 -1.51
C ASN A 21 9.65 6.26 -0.77
N LYS A 22 9.66 6.14 0.57
CA LYS A 22 8.53 5.56 1.33
C LYS A 22 7.42 6.56 1.63
N CYS A 23 7.66 7.85 1.39
CA CYS A 23 6.76 8.94 1.72
C CYS A 23 5.80 9.32 0.60
N ASN A 24 5.35 8.35 -0.19
CA ASN A 24 4.40 8.59 -1.29
C ASN A 24 3.35 7.48 -1.40
N VAL A 25 2.24 7.79 -2.08
CA VAL A 25 1.13 6.86 -2.29
C VAL A 25 1.54 5.62 -3.12
N PRO A 26 2.36 5.73 -4.19
CA PRO A 26 2.83 4.56 -4.94
C PRO A 26 3.54 3.50 -4.08
N SER A 27 4.41 3.90 -3.15
CA SER A 27 5.08 2.96 -2.24
C SER A 27 4.10 2.26 -1.31
N LEU A 28 3.08 2.97 -0.80
CA LEU A 28 2.00 2.35 -0.04
C LEU A 28 1.23 1.32 -0.89
N GLN A 29 0.97 1.62 -2.17
CA GLN A 29 0.31 0.69 -3.09
C GLN A 29 1.14 -0.58 -3.28
N PHE A 30 2.44 -0.46 -3.55
CA PHE A 30 3.34 -1.60 -3.70
C PHE A 30 3.39 -2.49 -2.45
N GLU A 31 3.62 -1.90 -1.28
CA GLU A 31 3.64 -2.66 -0.03
C GLU A 31 2.30 -3.38 0.21
N THR A 32 1.19 -2.75 -0.16
CA THR A 32 -0.14 -3.36 -0.07
C THR A 32 -0.33 -4.50 -1.07
N TYR A 33 0.24 -4.40 -2.28
CA TYR A 33 0.19 -5.44 -3.31
C TYR A 33 1.02 -6.66 -2.91
N ASP A 34 2.23 -6.46 -2.39
CA ASP A 34 3.08 -7.54 -1.87
C ASP A 34 2.41 -8.28 -0.70
N PHE A 35 1.81 -7.52 0.22
CA PHE A 35 1.02 -8.08 1.30
C PHE A 35 -0.20 -8.84 0.78
N ALA A 36 -0.89 -8.30 -0.22
CA ALA A 36 -2.09 -8.90 -0.80
C ALA A 36 -1.79 -10.21 -1.52
N ILE A 37 -0.71 -10.29 -2.31
CA ILE A 37 -0.25 -11.53 -2.95
C ILE A 37 -0.01 -12.62 -1.90
N SER A 38 0.70 -12.27 -0.83
CA SER A 38 1.08 -13.22 0.23
C SER A 38 -0.12 -13.70 1.06
N ASN A 39 -1.21 -12.92 1.10
CA ASN A 39 -2.38 -13.17 1.94
C ASN A 39 -3.68 -13.33 1.14
N LEU A 40 -3.59 -13.57 -0.16
CA LEU A 40 -4.72 -13.48 -1.09
C LEU A 40 -5.90 -14.38 -0.70
N LYS A 41 -5.61 -15.58 -0.18
CA LYS A 41 -6.61 -16.53 0.31
C LYS A 41 -7.46 -15.95 1.45
N ASN A 42 -6.84 -15.20 2.35
CA ASN A 42 -7.54 -14.58 3.49
C ASN A 42 -8.32 -13.34 3.05
N ILE A 43 -7.71 -12.52 2.20
CA ILE A 43 -8.32 -11.26 1.71
C ILE A 43 -9.55 -11.56 0.86
N SER A 44 -9.46 -12.54 -0.04
CA SER A 44 -10.55 -12.86 -0.97
C SER A 44 -11.53 -13.92 -0.44
N LYS A 45 -11.42 -14.35 0.82
CA LYS A 45 -12.17 -15.50 1.37
C LYS A 45 -13.68 -15.39 1.17
N ASN A 46 -14.23 -14.19 1.34
CA ASN A 46 -15.67 -13.92 1.26
C ASN A 46 -16.06 -13.16 -0.01
N ILE A 47 -15.16 -13.09 -0.99
CA ILE A 47 -15.38 -12.37 -2.25
C ILE A 47 -15.47 -13.40 -3.37
N THR A 48 -16.64 -13.50 -3.97
CA THR A 48 -16.99 -14.53 -4.96
C THR A 48 -16.30 -14.27 -6.29
N ASP A 49 -16.35 -13.03 -6.78
CA ASP A 49 -15.71 -12.64 -8.02
C ASP A 49 -14.24 -12.26 -7.79
N LYS A 50 -13.32 -13.07 -8.34
CA LYS A 50 -11.87 -12.88 -8.21
C LYS A 50 -11.30 -11.81 -9.14
N ASN A 51 -12.08 -11.33 -10.11
CA ASN A 51 -11.71 -10.22 -10.97
C ASN A 51 -12.11 -8.87 -10.37
N SER A 52 -12.90 -8.87 -9.30
CA SER A 52 -13.24 -7.65 -8.58
C SER A 52 -12.01 -7.00 -7.92
N LEU A 53 -12.11 -5.70 -7.65
CA LEU A 53 -11.09 -4.90 -6.96
C LEU A 53 -11.63 -4.43 -5.62
N ILE A 54 -10.78 -4.38 -4.59
CA ILE A 54 -11.10 -3.65 -3.36
C ILE A 54 -10.58 -2.23 -3.51
N GLU A 55 -11.46 -1.23 -3.52
CA GLU A 55 -11.07 0.15 -3.34
C GLU A 55 -10.92 0.47 -1.85
N VAL A 56 -9.75 0.97 -1.49
CA VAL A 56 -9.43 1.50 -0.18
C VAL A 56 -9.53 3.01 -0.25
N THR A 57 -10.35 3.61 0.62
CA THR A 57 -10.37 5.05 0.86
C THR A 57 -9.94 5.32 2.30
N ILE A 58 -8.88 6.10 2.48
CA ILE A 58 -8.35 6.51 3.78
C ILE A 58 -8.56 8.01 3.91
N GLN A 59 -9.26 8.42 4.98
CA GLN A 59 -9.44 9.82 5.36
C GLN A 59 -8.48 10.15 6.51
N ILE A 60 -7.72 11.23 6.35
CA ILE A 60 -6.70 11.68 7.29
C ILE A 60 -7.07 13.07 7.77
N GLU A 61 -7.15 13.25 9.08
CA GLU A 61 -7.43 14.54 9.72
C GLU A 61 -6.36 14.80 10.79
N TYR A 62 -5.80 16.01 10.80
CA TYR A 62 -4.79 16.43 11.77
C TYR A 62 -3.64 15.43 11.94
N LYS A 63 -3.11 14.90 10.83
CA LYS A 63 -2.05 13.86 10.82
C LYS A 63 -2.46 12.60 11.60
N SER A 64 -3.72 12.19 11.49
CA SER A 64 -4.22 10.94 12.06
C SER A 64 -5.25 10.31 11.12
N ILE A 65 -5.35 8.99 11.13
CA ILE A 65 -6.39 8.28 10.37
C ILE A 65 -7.73 8.54 11.05
N ASN A 66 -8.63 9.26 10.38
CA ASN A 66 -10.00 9.41 10.85
C ASN A 66 -10.82 8.16 10.48
N LYS A 67 -10.74 7.72 9.23
CA LYS A 67 -11.53 6.59 8.73
C LYS A 67 -10.83 5.84 7.60
N ILE A 68 -11.04 4.53 7.57
CA ILE A 68 -10.73 3.69 6.40
C ILE A 68 -12.01 3.00 5.95
N LYS A 69 -12.34 3.15 4.67
CA LYS A 69 -13.49 2.52 4.02
C LYS A 69 -13.00 1.59 2.92
N TYR A 70 -13.63 0.42 2.82
CA TYR A 70 -13.35 -0.58 1.81
C TYR A 70 -14.59 -0.80 0.98
N ASN A 71 -14.47 -0.70 -0.34
CA ASN A 71 -15.57 -1.03 -1.24
C ASN A 71 -15.12 -2.07 -2.25
N ILE A 72 -16.01 -2.99 -2.61
CA ILE A 72 -15.79 -3.87 -3.76
C ILE A 72 -16.23 -3.16 -5.04
N ILE A 73 -15.43 -3.30 -6.09
CA ILE A 73 -15.73 -2.84 -7.44
C ILE A 73 -15.69 -4.06 -8.36
N SER A 74 -16.85 -4.45 -8.85
CA SER A 74 -16.97 -5.56 -9.81
C SER A 74 -16.60 -5.13 -11.23
N PRO A 75 -16.07 -6.04 -12.07
CA PRO A 75 -15.76 -5.80 -13.48
C PRO A 75 -16.98 -5.35 -14.28
N GLU A 76 -18.18 -5.83 -13.92
CA GLU A 76 -19.46 -5.48 -14.54
C GLU A 76 -19.75 -3.96 -14.51
N ASN A 77 -19.12 -3.23 -13.59
CA ASN A 77 -19.21 -1.77 -13.52
C ASN A 77 -18.09 -1.07 -14.31
N ASN A 78 -17.41 -1.75 -15.24
CA ASN A 78 -16.24 -1.26 -15.98
C ASN A 78 -15.13 -0.68 -15.09
N TYR A 79 -15.08 -1.11 -13.82
CA TYR A 79 -14.27 -0.49 -12.78
C TYR A 79 -14.46 1.04 -12.63
N SER A 80 -15.57 1.60 -13.10
CA SER A 80 -15.93 3.02 -12.97
C SER A 80 -16.06 3.42 -11.50
N GLY A 81 -16.58 2.48 -10.71
CA GLY A 81 -16.87 2.71 -9.31
C GLY A 81 -18.22 3.38 -9.07
N GLU A 82 -19.13 3.43 -10.04
CA GLU A 82 -20.46 4.02 -9.84
C GLU A 82 -21.37 3.21 -8.91
N ASN A 83 -21.08 1.93 -8.64
CA ASN A 83 -21.88 1.08 -7.75
C ASN A 83 -21.02 0.29 -6.77
N LYS A 84 -20.09 0.97 -6.07
CA LYS A 84 -19.23 0.28 -5.10
C LYS A 84 -20.04 -0.16 -3.89
N VAL A 85 -19.89 -1.41 -3.48
CA VAL A 85 -20.53 -1.93 -2.27
C VAL A 85 -19.52 -1.91 -1.14
N GLU A 86 -19.87 -1.27 -0.01
CA GLU A 86 -19.01 -1.27 1.17
C GLU A 86 -18.90 -2.68 1.76
N ILE A 87 -17.66 -3.11 2.05
CA ILE A 87 -17.37 -4.45 2.55
C ILE A 87 -16.58 -4.40 3.84
N LYS A 88 -16.72 -5.46 4.64
CA LYS A 88 -15.77 -5.76 5.73
C LYS A 88 -14.64 -6.60 5.16
N VAL A 89 -13.42 -6.10 5.28
CA VAL A 89 -12.21 -6.83 4.87
C VAL A 89 -11.66 -7.69 6.00
N TRP A 90 -10.78 -8.62 5.65
CA TRP A 90 -10.02 -9.39 6.63
C TRP A 90 -9.21 -8.46 7.56
N LYS A 91 -9.26 -8.72 8.88
CA LYS A 91 -8.61 -7.89 9.91
C LYS A 91 -7.12 -7.67 9.66
N GLY A 92 -6.42 -8.68 9.14
CA GLY A 92 -5.00 -8.57 8.82
C GLY A 92 -4.69 -7.51 7.77
N LEU A 93 -5.54 -7.38 6.74
CA LEU A 93 -5.41 -6.33 5.72
C LEU A 93 -5.63 -4.94 6.33
N ASN A 94 -6.69 -4.79 7.13
CA ASN A 94 -6.96 -3.51 7.78
C ASN A 94 -5.81 -3.09 8.70
N ASN A 95 -5.33 -4.00 9.55
CA ASN A 95 -4.21 -3.73 10.44
C ASN A 95 -2.93 -3.35 9.69
N PHE A 96 -2.65 -4.04 8.58
CA PHE A 96 -1.51 -3.73 7.73
C PHE A 96 -1.57 -2.30 7.18
N ILE A 97 -2.70 -1.93 6.56
CA ILE A 97 -2.90 -0.60 5.98
C ILE A 97 -2.82 0.49 7.06
N THR A 98 -3.51 0.30 8.20
CA THR A 98 -3.47 1.23 9.33
C THR A 98 -2.04 1.45 9.83
N LYS A 99 -1.27 0.36 10.00
CA LYS A 99 0.12 0.43 10.45
C LYS A 99 0.98 1.22 9.46
N ASN A 100 0.87 0.92 8.17
CA ASN A 100 1.67 1.58 7.14
C ASN A 100 1.36 3.07 7.03
N ILE A 101 0.09 3.47 7.04
CA ILE A 101 -0.29 4.88 7.03
C ILE A 101 0.23 5.61 8.27
N ASN A 102 0.10 5.02 9.47
CA ASN A 102 0.62 5.64 10.69
C ASN A 102 2.15 5.80 10.64
N LEU A 103 2.88 4.85 10.04
CA LEU A 103 4.32 4.97 9.84
C LEU A 103 4.65 6.10 8.86
N ILE A 104 3.91 6.23 7.77
CA ILE A 104 4.09 7.32 6.80
C ILE A 104 3.83 8.67 7.47
N ILE A 105 2.68 8.83 8.12
CA ILE A 105 2.32 10.07 8.85
C ILE A 105 3.41 10.48 9.86
N LYS A 106 3.96 9.51 10.60
CA LYS A 106 4.98 9.76 11.63
C LYS A 106 6.33 10.16 11.03
N ASN A 107 6.74 9.48 9.96
CA ASN A 107 8.11 9.57 9.44
C ASN A 107 8.24 10.52 8.24
N CYS A 108 7.11 10.96 7.66
CA CYS A 108 7.08 11.78 6.46
C CYS A 108 6.44 13.15 6.79
N PRO A 109 7.24 14.14 7.21
CA PRO A 109 6.72 15.44 7.67
C PRO A 109 5.92 16.19 6.59
N ASN A 110 6.24 15.93 5.31
CA ASN A 110 5.60 16.51 4.13
C ASN A 110 4.40 15.70 3.61
N PHE A 111 4.02 14.60 4.27
CA PHE A 111 2.87 13.81 3.86
C PHE A 111 1.57 14.53 4.23
N ASN A 112 1.01 15.29 3.29
CA ASN A 112 -0.13 16.17 3.52
C ASN A 112 -1.38 15.78 2.70
N TYR A 113 -1.69 14.48 2.67
CA TYR A 113 -2.91 13.99 2.02
C TYR A 113 -4.06 13.99 3.03
N GLU A 114 -5.15 14.69 2.73
CA GLU A 114 -6.42 14.57 3.48
C GLU A 114 -7.18 13.29 3.11
N ARG A 115 -6.97 12.81 1.89
CA ARG A 115 -7.62 11.61 1.35
C ARG A 115 -6.69 10.83 0.45
N ILE A 116 -6.64 9.52 0.65
CA ILE A 116 -5.93 8.57 -0.19
C ILE A 116 -6.94 7.56 -0.74
N VAL A 117 -6.89 7.31 -2.04
CA VAL A 117 -7.73 6.29 -2.68
C VAL A 117 -6.85 5.42 -3.58
N TYR A 118 -6.93 4.11 -3.41
CA TYR A 118 -6.28 3.15 -4.31
C TYR A 118 -7.04 1.83 -4.36
N ARG A 119 -6.72 1.00 -5.35
CA ARG A 119 -7.41 -0.28 -5.62
C ARG A 119 -6.46 -1.45 -5.42
N ILE A 120 -6.96 -2.52 -4.79
CA ILE A 120 -6.26 -3.79 -4.54
C ILE A 120 -6.93 -4.86 -5.40
N PRO A 121 -6.23 -5.41 -6.41
CA PRO A 121 -6.75 -6.54 -7.17
C PRO A 121 -6.82 -7.83 -6.36
N LEU A 122 -7.74 -8.72 -6.72
CA LEU A 122 -8.03 -9.96 -5.99
C LEU A 122 -7.55 -11.26 -6.67
N SER A 123 -6.74 -11.13 -7.72
CA SER A 123 -6.05 -12.24 -8.37
C SER A 123 -4.55 -11.94 -8.48
N LYS A 124 -3.70 -12.96 -8.37
CA LYS A 124 -2.24 -12.77 -8.50
C LYS A 124 -1.85 -12.11 -9.81
N GLU A 125 -2.49 -12.53 -10.91
CA GLU A 125 -2.28 -11.98 -12.24
C GLU A 125 -2.63 -10.47 -12.29
N ASN A 126 -3.78 -10.07 -11.74
CA ASN A 126 -4.17 -8.66 -11.76
C ASN A 126 -3.33 -7.82 -10.79
N ILE A 127 -2.82 -8.41 -9.69
CA ILE A 127 -1.88 -7.70 -8.82
C ILE A 127 -0.55 -7.46 -9.55
N GLN A 128 -0.03 -8.44 -10.29
CA GLN A 128 1.18 -8.26 -11.10
C GLN A 128 1.00 -7.16 -12.16
N LYS A 129 -0.12 -7.14 -12.87
CA LYS A 129 -0.46 -6.06 -13.83
C LYS A 129 -0.51 -4.69 -13.14
N ALA A 130 -1.14 -4.60 -11.96
CA ALA A 130 -1.19 -3.34 -11.20
C ALA A 130 0.21 -2.86 -10.76
N ILE A 131 1.11 -3.77 -10.38
CA ILE A 131 2.51 -3.43 -10.07
C ILE A 131 3.20 -2.82 -11.30
N GLU A 132 3.02 -3.40 -12.49
CA GLU A 132 3.58 -2.87 -13.73
C GLU A 132 3.03 -1.47 -14.07
N GLU A 133 1.74 -1.23 -13.88
CA GLU A 133 1.10 0.06 -14.14
C GLU A 133 1.60 1.17 -13.20
N VAL A 134 1.74 0.87 -11.90
CA VAL A 134 2.30 1.83 -10.94
C VAL A 134 3.76 2.15 -11.30
N ASN A 135 4.55 1.14 -11.69
CA ASN A 135 5.94 1.34 -12.10
C ASN A 135 6.04 2.23 -13.35
N LYS A 136 5.21 2.00 -14.38
CA LYS A 136 5.17 2.85 -15.58
C LYS A 136 4.83 4.30 -15.23
N SER A 137 3.83 4.51 -14.36
CA SER A 137 3.39 5.84 -13.93
C SER A 137 4.49 6.64 -13.23
N LEU A 138 5.32 5.97 -12.42
CA LEU A 138 6.48 6.57 -11.75
C LEU A 138 7.60 6.96 -12.73
N ILE A 139 7.80 6.19 -13.80
CA ILE A 139 8.80 6.50 -14.83
C ILE A 139 8.38 7.76 -15.61
N PHE A 140 7.14 7.82 -16.08
CA PHE A 140 6.60 8.99 -16.79
C PHE A 140 6.63 10.27 -15.95
N ALA A 141 6.38 10.17 -14.64
CA ALA A 141 6.46 11.31 -13.74
C ALA A 141 7.89 11.84 -13.55
N LYS A 142 8.92 11.00 -13.67
CA LYS A 142 10.33 11.43 -13.60
C LYS A 142 10.77 12.11 -14.88
N GLU A 143 10.36 11.60 -16.04
CA GLU A 143 10.71 12.17 -17.35
C GLU A 143 10.16 13.59 -17.53
N LYS A 144 8.91 13.84 -17.09
CA LYS A 144 8.30 15.19 -17.17
C LYS A 144 8.87 16.25 -16.23
N ASN A 145 9.63 15.87 -15.21
CA ASN A 145 10.25 16.82 -14.26
C ASN A 145 11.74 17.06 -14.58
N ALA A 146 12.25 16.49 -15.68
CA ALA A 146 13.61 16.66 -16.16
C ALA A 146 13.73 17.57 -17.40
N GLU A 147 12.59 18.10 -17.89
CA GLU A 147 12.49 19.20 -18.87
C GLU A 147 12.24 20.54 -18.16
#